data_AF-A0A3D4BNS3-F1
#
_entry.id   AF-A0A3D4BNS3-F1
#
_cell.length_a   1.000
_cell.length_b   1.000
_cell.length_c   1.000
_cell.angle_alpha   90.00
_cell.angle_beta   90.00
_cell.angle_gamma   90.00
#
_symmetry.space_group_name_H-M   'P 1'
#
loop_
_entity.id
_entity.type
_entity.pdbx_description
1 polymer ?
#
loop_
_entity_poly.entity_id
_entity_poly.type
_entity_poly.pdbx_seq_one_letter_code
_entity_poly.pdbx_strand_id
1 'polypeptide(L)'
;INIANGAYAFAIERSSGTRFIAGSIPFDNSNISGQEFREALIYRFTQFGTDSLLLFGNKNHVPLELFPDPAGDLFMLSTYTDSWTTDSTFYVLTKLPSYSISNREEAQGFRKIQLYPNPARDYIQVEGLIGIAVDYSIFSQTGQLMARGSVKGDRIDIRQLEAGIYILKVVDEKGDPFQVIVKKT
;
A
#
# COMPACT_ATOMS: atom_id res chain seq x y z
N ILE A 1 13.57 -14.16 -17.26
CA ILE A 1 14.17 -12.80 -17.32
C ILE A 1 13.82 -12.26 -18.70
N ASN A 2 13.06 -11.17 -18.77
CA ASN A 2 12.65 -10.59 -20.04
C ASN A 2 13.87 -9.95 -20.72
N ILE A 3 14.06 -10.22 -22.01
CA ILE A 3 15.28 -9.89 -22.78
C ILE A 3 15.45 -8.39 -23.04
N ALA A 4 14.42 -7.59 -22.73
CA ALA A 4 14.43 -6.12 -22.84
C ALA A 4 14.71 -5.40 -21.50
N ASN A 5 15.09 -6.13 -20.44
CA ASN A 5 15.43 -5.54 -19.14
C ASN A 5 16.93 -5.26 -19.05
N GLY A 6 17.31 -4.08 -18.56
CA GLY A 6 18.71 -3.70 -18.36
C GLY A 6 18.91 -2.63 -17.28
N ALA A 7 20.18 -2.46 -16.87
CA ALA A 7 20.63 -1.86 -15.60
C ALA A 7 20.13 -2.65 -14.38
N TYR A 8 21.03 -3.16 -13.55
CA TYR A 8 20.66 -4.01 -12.43
C TYR A 8 21.28 -3.49 -11.13
N ALA A 9 20.46 -2.89 -10.29
CA ALA A 9 20.78 -2.70 -8.88
C ALA A 9 20.28 -3.93 -8.11
N PHE A 10 21.05 -4.44 -7.16
CA PHE A 10 20.63 -5.57 -6.33
C PHE A 10 21.00 -5.34 -4.87
N ALA A 11 20.21 -5.91 -3.97
CA ALA A 11 20.48 -5.87 -2.55
C ALA A 11 19.89 -7.07 -1.82
N ILE A 12 20.41 -7.33 -0.62
CA ILE A 12 19.93 -8.38 0.26
C ILE A 12 19.74 -7.80 1.66
N GLU A 13 18.55 -7.94 2.20
CA GLU A 13 18.27 -7.67 3.61
C GLU A 13 18.64 -8.92 4.40
N ARG A 14 19.65 -8.80 5.27
CA ARG A 14 20.31 -9.96 5.88
C ARG A 14 19.49 -10.64 6.96
N SER A 15 18.57 -9.93 7.63
CA SER A 15 17.81 -10.50 8.76
C SER A 15 16.65 -11.39 8.29
N SER A 16 15.93 -10.98 7.25
CA SER A 16 14.84 -11.73 6.61
C SER A 16 15.30 -12.62 5.46
N GLY A 17 16.51 -12.39 4.93
CA GLY A 17 17.00 -13.05 3.72
C GLY A 17 16.31 -12.56 2.43
N THR A 18 15.54 -11.47 2.49
CA THR A 18 14.86 -10.91 1.33
C THR A 18 15.87 -10.35 0.34
N ARG A 19 15.71 -10.68 -0.94
CA ARG A 19 16.58 -10.21 -2.02
C ARG A 19 15.81 -9.30 -2.95
N PHE A 20 16.47 -8.27 -3.46
CA PHE A 20 15.89 -7.31 -4.38
C PHE A 20 16.75 -7.21 -5.63
N ILE A 21 16.09 -7.06 -6.78
CA ILE A 21 16.72 -6.71 -8.06
C ILE A 21 15.89 -5.60 -8.67
N ALA A 22 16.49 -4.49 -9.05
CA ALA A 22 15.82 -3.42 -9.77
C ALA A 22 16.51 -3.19 -11.11
N GLY A 23 15.73 -2.94 -12.14
CA GLY A 23 16.22 -2.50 -13.43
C GLY A 23 15.23 -1.66 -14.18
N SER A 24 15.50 -1.44 -15.46
CA SER A 24 14.69 -0.54 -16.28
C SER A 24 14.15 -1.26 -17.51
N ILE A 25 12.95 -0.88 -17.93
CA ILE A 25 12.28 -1.41 -19.11
C ILE A 25 11.67 -0.28 -19.95
N PRO A 26 11.79 -0.31 -21.28
CA PRO A 26 12.76 -1.09 -22.06
C PRO A 26 14.22 -0.67 -21.76
N PHE A 27 15.17 -1.44 -22.30
CA PHE A 27 16.60 -1.11 -22.25
C PHE A 27 17.25 -1.41 -23.62
N ASP A 28 16.68 -0.84 -24.67
CA ASP A 28 17.16 -0.98 -26.05
C ASP A 28 18.35 -0.05 -26.33
N ASN A 29 18.50 1.01 -25.53
CA ASN A 29 19.66 1.90 -25.56
C ASN A 29 20.59 1.62 -24.37
N SER A 30 21.87 1.34 -24.62
CA SER A 30 22.84 1.06 -23.55
C SER A 30 23.29 2.30 -22.78
N ASN A 31 23.01 3.50 -23.29
CA ASN A 31 23.27 4.74 -22.59
C ASN A 31 22.20 4.97 -21.51
N ILE A 32 22.61 4.94 -20.24
CA ILE A 32 21.74 5.13 -19.07
C ILE A 32 21.03 6.48 -19.06
N SER A 33 21.63 7.53 -19.61
CA SER A 33 21.04 8.87 -19.76
C SER A 33 20.58 9.14 -21.20
N GLY A 34 20.60 8.13 -22.06
CA GLY A 34 20.17 8.23 -23.45
C GLY A 34 18.69 8.54 -23.60
N GLN A 35 18.31 8.93 -24.82
CA GLN A 35 16.91 9.18 -25.21
C GLN A 35 16.11 7.87 -25.33
N GLU A 36 15.76 7.27 -24.19
CA GLU A 36 14.88 6.12 -24.09
C GLU A 36 13.97 6.25 -22.87
N PHE A 37 12.65 6.16 -23.06
CA PHE A 37 11.71 6.23 -21.93
C PHE A 37 11.77 4.91 -21.20
N ARG A 38 12.24 4.93 -19.96
CA ARG A 38 12.45 3.72 -19.15
C ARG A 38 11.67 3.82 -17.86
N GLU A 39 10.98 2.74 -17.53
CA GLU A 39 10.28 2.56 -16.27
C GLU A 39 11.13 1.70 -15.35
N ALA A 40 11.16 2.03 -14.05
CA ALA A 40 11.90 1.26 -13.08
C ALA A 40 11.08 0.04 -12.62
N LEU A 41 11.58 -1.16 -12.88
CA LEU A 41 10.99 -2.43 -12.48
C LEU A 41 11.81 -3.06 -11.35
N ILE A 42 11.15 -3.38 -10.25
CA ILE A 42 11.75 -3.91 -9.03
C ILE A 42 11.18 -5.29 -8.75
N TYR A 43 12.03 -6.29 -8.68
CA TYR A 43 11.72 -7.63 -8.21
C TYR A 43 12.12 -7.79 -6.75
N ARG A 44 11.27 -8.46 -5.97
CA ARG A 44 11.54 -8.86 -4.60
C ARG A 44 11.38 -10.36 -4.47
N PHE A 45 12.39 -11.02 -3.91
CA PHE A 45 12.43 -12.46 -3.69
C PHE A 45 12.43 -12.72 -2.19
N THR A 46 11.42 -13.43 -1.72
CA THR A 46 11.28 -13.86 -0.32
C THR A 46 11.24 -15.38 -0.25
N GLN A 47 11.21 -15.94 0.96
CA GLN A 47 10.96 -17.37 1.16
C GLN A 47 9.54 -17.81 0.72
N PHE A 48 8.60 -16.86 0.60
CA PHE A 48 7.20 -17.13 0.25
C PHE A 48 6.92 -17.01 -1.25
N GLY A 49 7.82 -16.39 -2.01
CA GLY A 49 7.61 -16.17 -3.44
C GLY A 49 8.35 -14.96 -3.99
N THR A 50 8.04 -14.64 -5.24
CA THR A 50 8.60 -13.48 -5.97
C THR A 50 7.50 -12.47 -6.26
N ASP A 51 7.78 -11.20 -5.97
CA ASP A 51 6.96 -10.04 -6.29
C ASP A 51 7.64 -9.16 -7.33
N SER A 52 6.86 -8.32 -8.00
CA SER A 52 7.40 -7.21 -8.79
C SER A 52 6.59 -5.93 -8.61
N LEU A 53 7.26 -4.79 -8.56
CA LEU A 53 6.69 -3.45 -8.60
C LEU A 53 7.24 -2.70 -9.82
N LEU A 54 6.35 -2.10 -10.60
CA LEU A 54 6.70 -1.24 -11.72
C LEU A 54 6.41 0.22 -11.35
N LEU A 55 7.40 1.08 -11.50
CA LEU A 55 7.29 2.52 -11.30
C LEU A 55 7.12 3.20 -12.66
N PHE A 56 5.89 3.59 -12.96
CA PHE A 56 5.53 4.30 -14.19
C PHE A 56 6.08 5.74 -14.17
N GLY A 57 6.48 6.23 -15.34
CA GLY A 57 6.96 7.59 -15.50
C GLY A 57 7.01 8.01 -16.97
N ASN A 58 7.13 9.30 -17.23
CA ASN A 58 7.19 9.86 -18.57
C ASN A 58 8.61 10.30 -18.97
N LYS A 59 9.64 9.77 -18.30
CA LYS A 59 11.05 10.08 -18.56
C LYS A 59 11.91 8.82 -18.49
N ASN A 60 13.20 8.97 -18.73
CA ASN A 60 14.18 7.90 -18.58
C ASN A 60 14.50 7.67 -17.09
N HIS A 61 13.95 6.61 -16.49
CA HIS A 61 14.15 6.23 -15.08
C HIS A 61 15.03 4.98 -14.98
N VAL A 62 16.22 5.12 -14.38
CA VAL A 62 17.19 4.02 -14.26
C VAL A 62 17.61 3.82 -12.79
N PRO A 63 17.34 2.65 -12.19
CA PRO A 63 17.85 2.30 -10.87
C PRO A 63 19.39 2.19 -10.86
N LEU A 64 20.02 2.72 -9.80
CA LEU A 64 21.47 2.65 -9.58
C LEU A 64 21.82 1.76 -8.38
N GLU A 65 21.20 2.02 -7.23
CA GLU A 65 21.48 1.32 -5.98
C GLU A 65 20.21 1.05 -5.18
N LEU A 66 20.24 -0.02 -4.38
CA LEU A 66 19.17 -0.45 -3.50
C LEU A 66 19.69 -0.57 -2.07
N PHE A 67 18.94 -0.01 -1.12
CA PHE A 67 19.23 -0.05 0.31
C PHE A 67 17.99 -0.56 1.05
N PRO A 68 17.86 -1.87 1.25
CA PRO A 68 16.82 -2.40 2.11
C PRO A 68 17.17 -2.08 3.57
N ASP A 69 16.16 -1.81 4.38
CA ASP A 69 16.31 -1.61 5.81
C ASP A 69 15.76 -2.79 6.62
N PRO A 70 16.14 -2.94 7.90
CA PRO A 70 15.62 -3.99 8.76
C PRO A 70 14.11 -3.88 9.08
N ALA A 71 13.48 -2.72 8.82
CA ALA A 71 12.03 -2.55 8.96
C ALA A 71 11.27 -3.10 7.73
N GLY A 72 12.01 -3.54 6.70
CA GLY A 72 11.50 -4.11 5.46
C GLY A 72 11.23 -3.08 4.36
N ASP A 73 11.50 -1.81 4.61
CA ASP A 73 11.41 -0.77 3.58
C ASP A 73 12.60 -0.91 2.62
N LEU A 74 12.41 -0.47 1.38
CA LEU A 74 13.44 -0.44 0.35
C LEU A 74 13.66 1.00 -0.09
N PHE A 75 14.89 1.48 0.01
CA PHE A 75 15.30 2.73 -0.62
C PHE A 75 15.96 2.42 -1.95
N MET A 76 15.58 3.14 -2.99
CA MET A 76 16.17 3.03 -4.32
C MET A 76 16.77 4.38 -4.72
N LEU A 77 18.07 4.40 -4.96
CA LEU A 77 18.72 5.50 -5.66
C LEU A 77 18.62 5.23 -7.16
N SER A 78 18.18 6.24 -7.91
CA SER A 78 17.93 6.12 -9.34
C SER A 78 18.25 7.44 -10.05
N THR A 79 18.42 7.40 -11.36
CA THR A 79 18.47 8.59 -12.20
C THR A 79 17.14 8.82 -12.90
N TYR A 80 16.76 10.08 -13.04
CA TYR A 80 15.63 10.52 -13.86
C TYR A 80 16.17 11.55 -14.87
N THR A 81 16.12 11.24 -16.17
CA THR A 81 16.76 12.09 -17.20
C THR A 81 15.74 12.69 -18.19
N ASP A 82 15.90 13.99 -18.46
CA ASP A 82 15.17 14.80 -19.44
C ASP A 82 15.88 14.82 -20.82
N SER A 83 16.27 13.66 -21.35
CA SER A 83 17.15 13.56 -22.54
C SER A 83 16.57 14.15 -23.83
N TRP A 84 15.25 14.37 -23.90
CA TRP A 84 14.55 14.95 -25.06
C TRP A 84 14.36 16.46 -24.99
N THR A 85 14.65 17.08 -23.84
CA THR A 85 14.38 18.52 -23.63
C THR A 85 15.66 19.25 -23.21
N THR A 86 16.08 19.08 -21.97
CA THR A 86 17.18 19.84 -21.36
C THR A 86 18.43 19.03 -21.17
N ASP A 87 18.40 17.73 -21.49
CA ASP A 87 19.48 16.76 -21.24
C ASP A 87 19.94 16.73 -19.76
N SER A 88 19.04 17.13 -18.86
CA SER A 88 19.32 17.18 -17.43
C SER A 88 19.12 15.81 -16.79
N THR A 89 20.05 15.40 -15.93
CA THR A 89 19.96 14.17 -15.13
C THR A 89 19.80 14.51 -13.66
N PHE A 90 18.78 13.94 -13.03
CA PHE A 90 18.50 14.10 -11.60
C PHE A 90 18.75 12.78 -10.88
N TYR A 91 19.35 12.85 -9.69
CA TYR A 91 19.38 11.72 -8.77
C TYR A 91 18.14 11.75 -7.89
N VAL A 92 17.43 10.63 -7.83
CA VAL A 92 16.18 10.47 -7.10
C VAL A 92 16.32 9.33 -6.10
N LEU A 93 16.09 9.64 -4.83
CA LEU A 93 15.95 8.67 -3.76
C LEU A 93 14.47 8.36 -3.55
N THR A 94 14.06 7.14 -3.90
CA THR A 94 12.68 6.66 -3.72
C THR A 94 12.63 5.76 -2.50
N LYS A 95 11.74 6.06 -1.55
CA LYS A 95 11.41 5.15 -0.45
C LYS A 95 10.20 4.31 -0.83
N LEU A 96 10.36 2.99 -0.79
CA LEU A 96 9.32 1.99 -1.03
C LEU A 96 9.00 1.30 0.28
N PRO A 97 7.83 1.59 0.87
CA PRO A 97 7.44 0.95 2.12
C PRO A 97 7.31 -0.56 1.97
N SER A 98 7.62 -1.31 3.03
CA SER A 98 7.53 -2.77 3.09
C SER A 98 6.15 -3.32 2.68
N TYR A 99 5.09 -2.57 2.97
CA TYR A 99 3.71 -2.90 2.60
C TYR A 99 3.37 -2.67 1.12
N SER A 100 4.17 -1.89 0.38
CA SER A 100 3.87 -1.51 -1.01
C SER A 100 4.20 -2.62 -2.02
N ILE A 101 5.07 -3.57 -1.65
CA ILE A 101 5.46 -4.71 -2.50
C ILE A 101 5.01 -6.02 -1.85
N SER A 102 4.07 -5.97 -0.92
CA SER A 102 3.66 -7.10 -0.09
C SER A 102 2.93 -8.20 -0.90
N ASN A 103 3.59 -9.33 -1.19
CA ASN A 103 2.98 -10.67 -1.14
C ASN A 103 2.51 -10.92 0.30
N ARG A 104 1.41 -10.28 0.69
CA ARG A 104 0.45 -11.07 1.45
C ARG A 104 -0.05 -12.00 0.37
N GLU A 105 0.20 -13.30 0.52
CA GLU A 105 -0.81 -14.24 0.06
C GLU A 105 -2.15 -13.59 0.40
N GLU A 106 -3.09 -13.68 -0.52
CA GLU A 106 -4.49 -13.69 -0.17
C GLU A 106 -4.71 -14.88 0.79
N ALA A 107 -4.09 -14.82 1.96
CA ALA A 107 -4.14 -15.75 3.05
C ALA A 107 -5.51 -15.49 3.65
N GLN A 108 -6.50 -16.09 3.00
CA GLN A 108 -7.85 -16.24 3.47
C GLN A 108 -8.55 -14.91 3.73
N GLY A 109 -8.91 -14.24 2.63
CA GLY A 109 -9.95 -13.22 2.60
C GLY A 109 -9.67 -12.02 3.49
N PHE A 110 -9.24 -10.91 2.87
CA PHE A 110 -9.70 -9.63 3.39
C PHE A 110 -11.24 -9.70 3.41
N ARG A 111 -11.82 -9.94 4.59
CA ARG A 111 -13.22 -9.61 4.83
C ARG A 111 -13.30 -8.12 4.61
N LYS A 112 -13.64 -7.72 3.38
CA LYS A 112 -13.88 -6.34 3.03
C LYS A 112 -15.13 -5.95 3.79
N ILE A 113 -14.94 -5.34 4.97
CA ILE A 113 -16.04 -4.80 5.75
C ILE A 113 -16.60 -3.63 4.95
N GLN A 114 -17.84 -3.78 4.50
CA GLN A 114 -18.56 -2.72 3.81
C GLN A 114 -19.53 -2.09 4.78
N LEU A 115 -19.53 -0.75 4.83
CA LEU A 115 -20.42 0.02 5.69
C LEU A 115 -21.40 0.80 4.82
N TYR A 116 -22.68 0.62 5.09
CA TYR A 116 -23.72 1.37 4.40
C TYR A 116 -24.95 1.61 5.28
N PRO A 117 -25.71 2.70 5.03
CA PRO A 117 -25.35 3.79 4.14
C PRO A 117 -24.21 4.63 4.74
N ASN A 118 -23.31 5.12 3.90
CA ASN A 118 -22.35 6.18 4.25
C ASN A 118 -22.42 7.22 3.12
N PRO A 119 -23.01 8.42 3.34
CA PRO A 119 -23.44 8.98 4.63
C PRO A 119 -24.60 8.26 5.31
N ALA A 120 -24.56 8.18 6.65
CA ALA A 120 -25.49 7.45 7.50
C ALA A 120 -26.45 8.39 8.24
N ARG A 121 -27.71 7.99 8.42
CA ARG A 121 -28.70 8.78 9.20
C ARG A 121 -29.02 8.11 10.54
N ASP A 122 -29.61 6.93 10.52
CA ASP A 122 -30.10 6.31 11.77
C ASP A 122 -29.26 5.10 12.19
N TYR A 123 -28.72 4.37 11.22
CA TYR A 123 -27.92 3.18 11.45
C TYR A 123 -26.85 3.01 10.39
N ILE A 124 -25.87 2.16 10.69
CA ILE A 124 -24.86 1.67 9.77
C ILE A 124 -24.98 0.15 9.75
N GLN A 125 -25.16 -0.42 8.57
CA GLN A 125 -25.09 -1.85 8.34
C GLN A 125 -23.63 -2.24 8.03
N VAL A 126 -23.19 -3.33 8.66
CA VAL A 126 -21.83 -3.84 8.59
C VAL A 126 -21.85 -5.17 7.81
N GLU A 127 -21.59 -5.10 6.51
CA GLU A 127 -21.45 -6.29 5.67
C GLU A 127 -20.05 -6.89 5.77
N GLY A 128 -19.97 -8.21 5.58
CA GLY A 128 -18.73 -8.97 5.70
C GLY A 128 -18.44 -9.50 7.10
N LEU A 129 -19.30 -9.19 8.08
CA LEU A 129 -19.21 -9.64 9.49
C LEU A 129 -20.45 -10.42 9.96
N ILE A 130 -21.30 -10.87 9.04
CA ILE A 130 -22.56 -11.57 9.32
C ILE A 130 -22.28 -12.85 10.13
N GLY A 131 -22.97 -12.99 11.28
CA GLY A 131 -22.97 -14.19 12.11
C GLY A 131 -21.96 -14.20 13.26
N ILE A 132 -21.24 -13.10 13.47
CA ILE A 132 -20.17 -12.99 14.48
C ILE A 132 -20.45 -11.81 15.39
N ALA A 133 -20.28 -11.97 16.72
CA ALA A 133 -20.36 -10.87 17.66
C ALA A 133 -19.08 -10.03 17.57
N VAL A 134 -19.19 -8.83 17.01
CA VAL A 134 -18.06 -7.94 16.78
C VAL A 134 -18.19 -6.73 17.69
N ASP A 135 -17.15 -6.44 18.46
CA ASP A 135 -17.12 -5.21 19.27
C ASP A 135 -16.80 -4.01 18.39
N TYR A 136 -17.50 -2.92 18.63
CA TYR A 136 -17.30 -1.65 17.93
C TYR A 136 -17.08 -0.50 18.92
N SER A 137 -16.37 0.51 18.44
CA SER A 137 -16.18 1.79 19.12
C SER A 137 -16.24 2.92 18.10
N ILE A 138 -16.97 3.98 18.41
CA ILE A 138 -17.12 5.16 17.56
C ILE A 138 -16.39 6.31 18.23
N PHE A 139 -15.51 6.97 17.49
CA PHE A 139 -14.74 8.11 17.95
C PHE A 139 -15.13 9.37 17.17
N SER A 140 -15.12 10.53 17.84
CA SER A 140 -15.21 11.82 17.17
C SER A 140 -13.97 12.10 16.31
N GLN A 141 -14.03 13.13 15.47
CA GLN A 141 -12.87 13.63 14.73
C GLN A 141 -11.68 14.06 15.62
N THR A 142 -11.92 14.35 16.90
CA THR A 142 -10.89 14.69 17.90
C THR A 142 -10.37 13.47 18.68
N GLY A 143 -10.87 12.26 18.36
CA GLY A 143 -10.48 11.01 19.03
C GLY A 143 -11.25 10.70 20.32
N GLN A 144 -12.28 11.46 20.67
CA GLN A 144 -13.11 11.19 21.84
C GLN A 144 -14.01 9.97 21.59
N LEU A 145 -14.09 9.04 22.54
CA LEU A 145 -15.01 7.90 22.46
C LEU A 145 -16.46 8.39 22.62
N MET A 146 -17.27 8.23 21.57
CA MET A 146 -18.66 8.68 21.50
C MET A 146 -19.66 7.54 21.76
N ALA A 147 -19.33 6.33 21.31
CA ALA A 147 -20.15 5.14 21.55
C ALA A 147 -19.30 3.87 21.51
N ARG A 148 -19.75 2.82 22.18
CA ARG A 148 -19.20 1.47 22.06
C ARG A 148 -20.27 0.43 22.32
N GLY A 149 -20.09 -0.76 21.78
CA GLY A 149 -20.97 -1.89 22.02
C GLY A 149 -20.57 -3.09 21.18
N SER A 150 -21.43 -4.08 21.13
CA SER A 150 -21.26 -5.26 20.27
C SER A 150 -22.35 -5.26 19.20
N VAL A 151 -22.00 -5.58 17.96
CA VAL A 151 -22.96 -5.68 16.85
C VAL A 151 -23.84 -6.91 17.10
N LYS A 152 -25.12 -6.69 17.43
CA LYS A 152 -26.13 -7.75 17.52
C LYS A 152 -26.91 -7.78 16.20
N GLY A 153 -26.55 -8.72 15.32
CA GLY A 153 -27.06 -8.78 13.94
C GLY A 153 -26.07 -8.14 12.97
N ASP A 154 -26.52 -7.20 12.16
CA ASP A 154 -25.71 -6.53 11.13
C ASP A 154 -25.76 -5.00 11.20
N ARG A 155 -26.40 -4.40 12.20
CA ARG A 155 -26.60 -2.94 12.31
C ARG A 155 -26.03 -2.34 13.59
N ILE A 156 -25.49 -1.13 13.45
CA ILE A 156 -25.05 -0.25 14.53
C ILE A 156 -25.98 0.96 14.55
N ASP A 157 -26.65 1.19 15.67
CA ASP A 157 -27.50 2.37 15.89
C ASP A 157 -26.64 3.61 16.17
N ILE A 158 -26.84 4.67 15.39
CA ILE A 158 -26.12 5.93 15.49
C ILE A 158 -27.04 7.13 15.70
N ARG A 159 -28.33 6.93 16.01
CA ARG A 159 -29.30 8.02 16.20
C ARG A 159 -28.91 9.01 17.30
N GLN A 160 -28.16 8.52 18.29
CA GLN A 160 -27.64 9.32 19.41
C GLN A 160 -26.45 10.22 19.04
N LEU A 161 -25.86 10.05 17.85
CA LEU A 161 -24.75 10.87 17.38
C LEU A 161 -25.28 12.10 16.64
N GLU A 162 -24.67 13.25 16.90
CA GLU A 162 -24.92 14.47 16.14
C GLU A 162 -24.38 14.36 14.70
N ALA A 163 -24.84 15.24 13.80
CA ALA A 163 -24.31 15.28 12.44
C ALA A 163 -22.82 15.64 12.44
N GLY A 164 -21.99 14.87 11.73
CA GLY A 164 -20.54 15.02 11.79
C GLY A 164 -19.75 13.86 11.19
N ILE A 165 -18.42 13.93 11.34
CA ILE A 165 -17.49 12.89 10.90
C ILE A 165 -17.02 12.09 12.11
N TYR A 166 -17.10 10.77 11.99
CA TYR A 166 -16.72 9.83 13.04
C TYR A 166 -15.79 8.76 12.50
N ILE A 167 -14.96 8.20 13.38
CA ILE A 167 -14.15 7.01 13.11
C ILE A 167 -14.84 5.83 13.78
N LEU A 168 -15.35 4.90 12.98
CA LEU A 168 -15.84 3.62 13.47
C LEU A 168 -14.66 2.63 13.49
N LYS A 169 -14.34 2.13 14.68
CA LYS A 169 -13.43 1.01 14.88
C LYS A 169 -14.24 -0.25 15.17
N VAL A 170 -13.89 -1.34 14.50
CA VAL A 170 -14.53 -2.64 14.62
C VAL A 170 -13.43 -3.67 14.86
N VAL A 171 -13.60 -4.59 15.80
CA VAL A 171 -12.60 -5.62 16.13
C VAL A 171 -13.21 -6.99 15.89
N ASP A 172 -12.67 -7.74 14.93
CA ASP A 172 -13.15 -9.08 14.60
C ASP A 172 -12.79 -10.13 15.68
N GLU A 173 -13.26 -11.36 15.51
CA GLU A 173 -12.97 -12.49 16.42
C GLU A 173 -11.48 -12.81 16.59
N LYS A 174 -10.66 -12.46 15.60
CA LYS A 174 -9.20 -12.67 15.64
C LYS A 174 -8.48 -11.53 16.34
N GLY A 175 -9.20 -10.47 16.72
CA GLY A 175 -8.65 -9.26 17.32
C GLY A 175 -8.12 -8.26 16.29
N ASP A 176 -8.36 -8.48 15.00
CA ASP A 176 -7.88 -7.58 13.95
C ASP A 176 -8.75 -6.31 13.91
N PRO A 177 -8.16 -5.11 14.09
CA PRO A 177 -8.90 -3.87 14.10
C PRO A 177 -9.13 -3.33 12.68
N PHE A 178 -10.39 -3.04 12.37
CA PHE A 178 -10.81 -2.32 11.16
C PHE A 178 -11.25 -0.91 11.52
N GLN A 179 -10.83 0.08 10.73
CA GLN A 179 -11.20 1.48 10.92
C GLN A 179 -11.84 2.03 9.64
N VAL A 180 -12.98 2.70 9.79
CA VAL A 180 -13.68 3.33 8.67
C VAL A 180 -14.20 4.70 9.08
N ILE A 181 -14.15 5.65 8.15
CA ILE A 181 -14.72 6.98 8.33
C ILE A 181 -16.20 6.94 8.00
N VAL A 182 -17.03 7.43 8.92
CA VAL A 182 -18.48 7.50 8.79
C VAL A 182 -18.91 8.96 8.82
N LYS A 183 -19.71 9.36 7.84
CA LYS A 183 -20.38 10.67 7.85
C LYS A 183 -21.82 10.53 8.33
N LYS A 184 -22.16 11.12 9.47
CA LYS A 184 -23.53 11.20 10.01
C LYS A 184 -24.22 12.46 9.47
N THR A 185 -25.44 12.31 8.95
CA THR A 185 -26.31 13.42 8.50
C THR A 185 -27.57 13.56 9.34
#